data_AF-A0A2V9ZXP2-F1
#
_entry.id   AF-A0A2V9ZXP2-F1
#
_cell.length_a   1.000
_cell.length_b   1.000
_cell.length_c   1.000
_cell.angle_alpha   90.00
_cell.angle_beta   90.00
_cell.angle_gamma   90.00
#
_symmetry.space_group_name_H-M   'P 1'
#
loop_
_entity.id
_entity.type
_entity.pdbx_description
1 polymer ?
#
loop_
_entity_poly.entity_id
_entity_poly.type
_entity_poly.pdbx_seq_one_letter_code
_entity_poly.pdbx_strand_id
1 'polypeptide(L)' 'MPNSMLAVVKPEPKPGAEIREVKIPAFGRTDVLVKVKVASICGTDLHIYEW' A
#
# COMPACT_ATOMS: atom_id res chain seq x y z
N MET A 1 -13.78 -8.30 11.16
CA MET A 1 -12.97 -7.28 10.44
C MET A 1 -13.36 -7.35 8.97
N PRO A 2 -13.29 -6.26 8.18
CA PRO A 2 -13.47 -6.36 6.73
C PRO A 2 -12.46 -7.38 6.16
N ASN A 3 -12.79 -8.01 5.03
CA ASN A 3 -11.90 -9.00 4.41
C ASN A 3 -10.85 -8.33 3.49
N SER A 4 -11.04 -7.04 3.22
CA SER A 4 -10.27 -6.24 2.27
C SER A 4 -9.98 -4.83 2.80
N MET A 5 -9.02 -4.16 2.16
CA MET A 5 -8.62 -2.77 2.38
C MET A 5 -8.25 -2.12 1.04
N LEU A 6 -8.33 -0.79 0.95
CA LEU A 6 -7.77 -0.06 -0.19
C LEU A 6 -6.27 0.11 -0.01
N ALA A 7 -5.53 -0.01 -1.11
CA ALA A 7 -4.09 0.19 -1.16
C ALA A 7 -3.68 0.91 -2.44
N VAL A 8 -2.62 1.73 -2.37
CA VAL A 8 -1.89 2.22 -3.54
C VAL A 8 -0.92 1.11 -3.96
N VAL A 9 -1.04 0.63 -5.20
CA VAL A 9 -0.30 -0.51 -5.73
C VAL A 9 0.46 -0.09 -6.99
N LYS A 10 1.73 -0.49 -7.10
CA LYS A 10 2.51 -0.44 -8.34
C LYS A 10 2.53 -1.86 -8.93
N PRO A 11 1.67 -2.18 -9.91
CA PRO A 11 1.51 -3.55 -10.39
C PRO A 11 2.66 -4.02 -11.29
N GLU A 12 3.34 -3.07 -11.95
CA GLU A 12 4.31 -3.32 -13.01
C GLU A 12 5.50 -2.37 -12.85
N PRO A 13 6.72 -2.75 -13.30
CA PRO A 13 7.90 -1.90 -13.27
C PRO A 13 7.85 -0.87 -14.41
N LYS A 14 6.89 0.05 -14.32
CA LYS A 14 6.71 1.19 -15.23
C LYS A 14 6.12 2.38 -14.48
N PRO A 15 6.18 3.60 -15.05
CA PRO A 15 5.60 4.78 -14.43
C PRO A 15 4.13 4.59 -14.07
N GLY A 16 3.76 4.98 -12.84
CA GLY A 16 2.38 4.93 -12.36
C GLY A 16 2.18 4.12 -11.09
N ALA A 17 0.98 4.31 -10.52
CA ALA A 17 0.41 3.52 -9.44
C ALA A 17 -1.12 3.63 -9.53
N GLU A 18 -1.82 2.70 -8.89
CA GLU A 18 -3.28 2.61 -8.91
C GLU A 18 -3.82 2.30 -7.52
N ILE A 19 -5.10 2.62 -7.28
CA ILE A 19 -5.78 2.24 -6.04
C ILE A 19 -6.53 0.93 -6.30
N ARG A 20 -6.22 -0.10 -5.52
CA ARG A 20 -6.89 -1.41 -5.57
C ARG A 20 -7.47 -1.78 -4.23
N GLU A 21 -8.58 -2.52 -4.27
CA GLU A 21 -9.05 -3.28 -3.12
C GLU A 21 -8.23 -4.58 -3.02
N VAL A 22 -7.56 -4.77 -1.89
CA VAL A 22 -6.67 -5.90 -1.61
C VAL A 22 -7.08 -6.59 -0.33
N LYS A 23 -6.69 -7.86 -0.14
CA LYS A 23 -6.97 -8.57 1.11
C LYS A 23 -6.21 -7.94 2.29
N ILE A 24 -6.79 -8.02 3.49
CA ILE A 24 -6.04 -7.72 4.72
C ILE A 24 -4.89 -8.73 4.83
N PRO A 25 -3.64 -8.27 5.10
CA PRO A 25 -2.50 -9.17 5.20
C PRO A 25 -2.63 -10.10 6.41
N ALA A 26 -2.08 -11.31 6.30
CA ALA A 26 -1.85 -12.15 7.47
C ALA A 26 -0.75 -11.54 8.34
N PHE A 27 -0.88 -11.64 9.66
CA PHE A 27 0.07 -11.10 10.62
C PHE A 27 0.39 -12.15 11.68
N GLY A 28 1.67 -12.26 12.04
CA GLY A 28 2.19 -13.23 12.99
C GLY A 28 2.25 -12.70 14.43
N ARG A 29 2.90 -13.48 15.30
CA ARG A 29 2.97 -13.19 16.74
C ARG A 29 3.64 -11.86 17.09
N THR A 30 4.56 -11.39 16.25
CA THR A 30 5.36 -10.18 16.48
C THR A 30 4.93 -9.01 15.60
N ASP A 31 3.91 -9.19 14.78
CA ASP A 31 3.46 -8.18 13.83
C ASP A 31 2.32 -7.36 14.43
N VAL A 32 2.16 -6.13 13.96
CA VAL A 32 1.04 -5.26 14.33
C VAL A 32 0.27 -4.88 13.08
N LEU A 33 -1.05 -5.13 13.10
CA LEU A 33 -1.94 -4.65 12.07
C LEU A 33 -2.36 -3.20 12.39
N VAL A 34 -1.85 -2.25 11.59
CA VAL A 34 -2.14 -0.81 11.77
C VAL A 34 -3.20 -0.35 10.79
N LYS A 35 -4.28 0.26 11.30
CA LYS A 35 -5.27 0.95 10.46
C LYS A 35 -4.80 2.37 10.14
N VAL A 36 -4.14 2.52 8.99
CA VAL A 36 -3.72 3.83 8.46
C VAL A 36 -4.94 4.74 8.29
N LYS A 37 -4.85 5.96 8.84
CA LYS A 37 -5.90 7.00 8.71
C LYS A 37 -5.54 8.05 7.68
N VAL A 38 -4.27 8.44 7.64
CA VAL A 38 -3.69 9.43 6.75
C VAL A 38 -2.25 9.00 6.45
N ALA A 39 -1.81 9.22 5.22
CA ALA A 39 -0.42 9.05 4.79
C ALA A 39 -0.04 10.25 3.91
N SER A 40 1.24 10.61 3.91
CA SER A 40 1.83 11.66 3.07
C SER A 40 2.76 11.05 2.03
N ILE A 41 3.05 11.80 0.97
CA ILE A 41 3.99 11.41 -0.09
C ILE A 41 5.34 12.12 0.15
N CYS A 42 6.43 11.37 0.07
CA CYS A 42 7.81 11.85 0.13
C CYS A 42 8.49 11.78 -1.26
N GLY A 43 9.66 12.40 -1.42
CA GLY A 43 10.41 12.36 -2.68
C GLY A 43 10.80 10.93 -3.13
N THR A 44 11.04 10.01 -2.20
CA THR A 44 11.31 8.60 -2.53
C THR A 44 10.12 7.93 -3.22
N ASP A 45 8.89 8.26 -2.80
CA ASP A 45 7.68 7.72 -3.42
C ASP A 45 7.55 8.20 -4.88
N LEU A 46 7.97 9.44 -5.17
CA LEU A 46 8.01 9.96 -6.54
C LEU A 46 9.01 9.19 -7.40
N HIS A 47 10.22 8.95 -6.89
CA HIS A 47 11.21 8.13 -7.61
C HIS A 47 10.70 6.71 -7.90
N ILE A 48 9.95 6.10 -6.97
CA ILE A 48 9.31 4.79 -7.18
C ILE A 48 8.17 4.88 -8.20
N TYR A 49 7.41 5.98 -8.18
CA TYR A 49 6.31 6.21 -9.11
C TYR A 49 6.80 6.37 -10.55
N GLU A 50 7.91 7.07 -10.76
CA GLU A 50 8.47 7.40 -12.09
C GLU A 50 9.34 6.29 -12.70
N TRP A 51 9.89 5.38 -11.89
CA TRP A 51 10.64 4.21 -12.34
C TRP A 51 9.74 3.21 -13.09
#